data_AF-A0A954YH45-F1
#
_entry.id   AF-A0A954YH45-F1
#
_cell.length_a   1.000
_cell.length_b   1.000
_cell.length_c   1.000
_cell.angle_alpha   90.00
_cell.angle_beta   90.00
_cell.angle_gamma   90.00
#
_symmetry.space_group_name_H-M   'P 1'
#
loop_
_entity.id
_entity.type
_entity.pdbx_description
1 polymer ?
#
loop_
_entity_poly.entity_id
_entity_poly.type
_entity_poly.pdbx_seq_one_letter_code
_entity_poly.pdbx_strand_id
1 'polypeptide(L)'
;MDRFVNPARTMRAEREAHEARAAKAGSSIPSSPQRDVLRFLLDRAPLAEWQRDVLSIVRDESYYFAPQAMTKVMNEGWATYWHSKLMTGHFLEAKEIVDYAEQHSGVVHMPAGGFNPYKVGLELFKEIENRWNKGQHGPAWERMSEIGERERHDDHSMRGREKIFEVRRVYNDVNFIDEFLTPEFVVKHN
;
A
#
# COMPACT_ATOMS: atom_id res chain seq x y z
N MET A 1 35.99 -20.34 18.74
CA MET A 1 35.89 -18.91 19.08
C MET A 1 36.93 -18.61 20.14
N ASP A 2 37.80 -17.63 19.89
CA ASP A 2 38.92 -17.29 20.77
C ASP A 2 38.47 -16.98 22.20
N ARG A 3 39.21 -17.51 23.17
CA ARG A 3 38.96 -17.36 24.62
C ARG A 3 39.04 -15.90 25.12
N PHE A 4 39.49 -14.99 24.25
CA PHE A 4 39.72 -13.58 24.49
C PHE A 4 38.64 -12.68 23.89
N VAL A 5 37.76 -13.20 23.04
CA VAL A 5 36.62 -12.46 22.51
C VAL A 5 35.40 -12.79 23.37
N ASN A 6 35.10 -11.86 24.27
CA ASN A 6 34.02 -11.89 25.26
C ASN A 6 34.08 -13.04 26.29
N PRO A 7 34.92 -12.92 27.34
CA PRO A 7 35.04 -13.92 28.40
C PRO A 7 33.70 -14.33 29.03
N ALA A 8 33.51 -15.61 29.33
CA ALA A 8 32.25 -16.12 29.90
C ALA A 8 31.83 -15.42 31.21
N ARG A 9 32.80 -14.86 31.96
CA ARG A 9 32.55 -14.08 33.18
C ARG A 9 31.96 -12.70 32.88
N THR A 10 32.44 -12.01 31.84
CA THR A 10 31.87 -10.72 31.41
C THR A 10 30.48 -10.92 30.83
N MET A 11 30.28 -11.96 30.02
CA MET A 11 28.95 -12.32 29.49
C MET A 11 27.93 -12.60 30.59
N ARG A 12 28.30 -13.37 31.63
CA ARG A 12 27.40 -13.62 32.78
C ARG A 12 27.08 -12.34 33.57
N ALA A 13 28.10 -11.51 33.85
CA ALA A 13 27.90 -10.27 34.57
C ALA A 13 27.02 -9.27 33.79
N GLU A 14 27.19 -9.20 32.47
CA GLU A 14 26.34 -8.40 31.58
C GLU A 14 24.90 -8.93 31.56
N ARG A 15 24.72 -10.25 31.54
CA ARG A 15 23.40 -10.89 31.60
C ARG A 15 22.68 -10.64 32.92
N GLU A 16 23.37 -10.80 34.04
CA GLU A 16 22.84 -10.52 35.39
C GLU A 16 22.52 -9.02 35.57
N ALA A 17 23.36 -8.12 35.05
CA ALA A 17 23.11 -6.69 35.08
C ALA A 17 21.91 -6.29 34.19
N HIS A 18 21.75 -6.94 33.04
CA HIS A 18 20.61 -6.74 32.16
C HIS A 18 19.31 -7.27 32.79
N GLU A 19 19.32 -8.46 33.39
CA GLU A 19 18.19 -9.02 34.14
C GLU A 19 17.81 -8.14 35.35
N ALA A 20 18.79 -7.62 36.09
CA ALA A 20 18.55 -6.69 37.19
C ALA A 20 17.99 -5.33 36.72
N ARG A 21 18.43 -4.83 35.56
CA ARG A 21 17.83 -3.62 34.93
C ARG A 21 16.41 -3.87 34.45
N ALA A 22 16.15 -5.02 33.83
CA ALA A 22 14.81 -5.42 33.39
C ALA A 22 13.85 -5.59 34.57
N ALA A 23 14.31 -6.18 35.67
CA ALA A 23 13.54 -6.32 36.90
C ALA A 23 13.27 -4.96 37.61
N LYS A 24 14.21 -4.00 37.50
CA LYS A 24 14.03 -2.62 38.01
C LYS A 24 13.19 -1.72 37.11
N ALA A 25 13.07 -2.04 35.83
CA ALA A 25 12.25 -1.30 34.86
C ALA A 25 10.74 -1.58 35.04
N GLY A 26 10.29 -1.68 36.29
CA GLY A 26 8.89 -1.81 36.67
C GLY A 26 7.98 -0.89 35.86
N SER A 27 6.87 -1.46 35.42
CA SER A 27 5.91 -0.97 34.44
C SER A 27 5.49 0.50 34.65
N SER A 28 6.11 1.43 33.95
CA SER A 28 5.48 2.72 33.66
C SER A 28 5.00 2.68 32.22
N ILE A 29 3.82 2.10 31.96
CA ILE A 29 3.20 2.24 30.64
C ILE A 29 3.14 3.75 30.34
N PRO A 30 3.68 4.22 29.20
CA PRO A 30 3.64 5.62 28.83
C PRO A 30 2.22 6.16 28.96
N SER A 31 2.07 7.38 29.49
CA SER A 31 0.76 8.01 29.65
C SER A 31 0.04 8.23 28.32
N SER A 32 0.78 8.22 27.21
CA SER A 32 0.27 8.32 25.85
C SER A 32 0.53 7.04 25.04
N PRO A 33 -0.43 6.62 24.18
CA PRO A 33 -0.24 5.51 23.25
C PRO A 33 1.02 5.68 22.39
N GLN A 34 1.76 4.59 22.19
CA GLN A 34 2.94 4.55 21.32
C GLN A 34 2.55 3.93 19.97
N ARG A 35 3.01 4.52 18.86
CA ARG A 35 2.73 3.99 17.50
C ARG A 35 3.54 2.75 17.18
N ASP A 36 4.79 2.69 17.64
CA ASP A 36 5.69 1.56 17.41
C ASP A 36 5.50 0.50 18.51
N VAL A 37 4.58 -0.42 18.24
CA VAL A 37 4.24 -1.51 19.16
C VAL A 37 5.42 -2.44 19.40
N LEU A 38 6.22 -2.73 18.36
CA LEU A 38 7.35 -3.64 18.47
C LEU A 38 8.46 -3.04 19.34
N ARG A 39 8.76 -1.73 19.16
CA ARG A 39 9.70 -1.03 20.05
C ARG A 39 9.18 -0.95 21.47
N PHE A 40 7.90 -0.70 21.65
CA PHE A 40 7.29 -0.67 22.98
C PHE A 40 7.49 -2.01 23.71
N LEU A 41 7.26 -3.14 23.02
CA LEU A 41 7.47 -4.47 23.57
C LEU A 41 8.96 -4.73 23.84
N LEU A 42 9.86 -4.37 22.93
CA LEU A 42 11.31 -4.49 23.13
C LEU A 42 11.77 -3.74 24.38
N ASP A 43 11.27 -2.52 24.59
CA ASP A 43 11.71 -1.69 25.71
C ASP A 43 11.12 -2.14 27.05
N ARG A 44 9.88 -2.65 27.05
CA ARG A 44 9.07 -2.79 28.28
C ARG A 44 8.62 -4.20 28.62
N ALA A 45 8.51 -5.11 27.64
CA ALA A 45 8.06 -6.46 27.92
C ALA A 45 9.19 -7.28 28.59
N PRO A 46 8.85 -8.17 29.54
CA PRO A 46 9.82 -9.06 30.18
C PRO A 46 10.22 -10.18 29.22
N LEU A 47 11.05 -9.84 28.23
CA LEU A 47 11.51 -10.75 27.18
C LEU A 47 12.86 -11.36 27.53
N ALA A 48 13.01 -12.66 27.28
CA ALA A 48 14.30 -13.32 27.24
C ALA A 48 15.17 -12.76 26.11
N GLU A 49 16.49 -12.90 26.24
CA GLU A 49 17.48 -12.38 25.28
C GLU A 49 17.14 -12.76 23.82
N TRP A 50 16.93 -14.05 23.55
CA TRP A 50 16.59 -14.54 22.21
C TRP A 50 15.25 -14.00 21.68
N GLN A 51 14.27 -13.73 22.57
CA GLN A 51 12.98 -13.16 22.15
C GLN A 51 13.15 -11.71 21.72
N ARG A 52 14.03 -10.97 22.41
CA ARG A 52 14.39 -9.60 22.10
C ARG A 52 15.11 -9.52 20.75
N ASP A 53 16.01 -10.45 20.47
CA ASP A 53 16.71 -10.55 19.17
C ASP A 53 15.72 -10.80 18.03
N VAL A 54 14.83 -11.79 18.18
CA VAL A 54 13.80 -12.10 17.17
C VAL A 54 12.89 -10.89 16.93
N LEU A 55 12.40 -10.25 18.00
CA LEU A 55 11.55 -9.06 17.87
C LEU A 55 12.28 -7.87 17.21
N SER A 56 13.58 -7.71 17.46
CA SER A 56 14.38 -6.67 16.80
C SER A 56 14.48 -6.92 15.30
N ILE A 57 14.76 -8.17 14.89
CA ILE A 57 14.81 -8.56 13.47
C ILE A 57 13.47 -8.30 12.79
N VAL A 58 12.37 -8.75 13.40
CA VAL A 58 11.02 -8.55 12.86
C VAL A 58 10.69 -7.06 12.73
N ARG A 59 11.08 -6.24 13.72
CA ARG A 59 10.87 -4.80 13.69
C ARG A 59 11.64 -4.15 12.54
N ASP A 60 12.92 -4.45 12.39
CA ASP A 60 13.76 -3.86 11.36
C ASP A 60 13.27 -4.24 9.95
N GLU A 61 12.89 -5.50 9.76
CA GLU A 61 12.30 -5.98 8.50
C GLU A 61 10.94 -5.31 8.21
N SER A 62 10.12 -5.09 9.24
CA SER A 62 8.84 -4.39 9.09
C SER A 62 9.03 -2.95 8.62
N TYR A 63 10.05 -2.26 9.12
CA TYR A 63 10.37 -0.90 8.67
C TYR A 63 10.86 -0.87 7.22
N TYR A 64 11.58 -1.90 6.79
CA TYR A 64 12.00 -2.05 5.41
C TYR A 64 10.80 -2.20 4.45
N PHE A 65 9.80 -3.02 4.81
CA PHE A 65 8.62 -3.26 3.96
C PHE A 65 7.47 -2.27 4.12
N ALA A 66 7.42 -1.49 5.20
CA ALA A 66 6.33 -0.55 5.45
C ALA A 66 6.06 0.42 4.27
N PRO A 67 7.06 1.02 3.61
CA PRO A 67 6.83 1.86 2.43
C PRO A 67 6.18 1.12 1.25
N GLN A 68 6.54 -0.15 1.05
CA GLN A 68 5.97 -0.98 -0.01
C GLN A 68 4.51 -1.34 0.30
N ALA A 69 4.21 -1.66 1.56
CA ALA A 69 2.84 -1.94 2.00
C ALA A 69 1.93 -0.71 1.87
N MET A 70 2.47 0.50 2.06
CA MET A 70 1.72 1.76 1.92
C MET A 70 1.40 2.15 0.48
N THR A 71 1.93 1.45 -0.53
CA THR A 71 1.76 1.80 -1.96
C THR A 71 1.41 0.60 -2.82
N LYS A 72 0.98 -0.50 -2.21
CA LYS A 72 0.76 -1.79 -2.86
C LYS A 72 -0.33 -1.69 -3.94
N VAL A 73 -1.50 -1.14 -3.62
CA VAL A 73 -2.63 -1.01 -4.54
C VAL A 73 -2.26 -0.12 -5.72
N MET A 74 -1.66 1.04 -5.43
CA MET A 74 -1.18 1.95 -6.46
C MET A 74 -0.13 1.31 -7.36
N ASN A 75 0.88 0.66 -6.79
CA ASN A 75 1.99 0.11 -7.56
C ASN A 75 1.53 -1.06 -8.44
N GLU A 76 0.73 -1.97 -7.89
CA GLU A 76 0.19 -3.13 -8.61
C GLU A 76 -0.79 -2.66 -9.70
N GLY A 77 -1.68 -1.72 -9.39
CA GLY A 77 -2.56 -1.09 -10.36
C GLY A 77 -1.82 -0.37 -11.49
N TRP A 78 -0.76 0.38 -11.16
CA TRP A 78 0.06 1.11 -12.13
C TRP A 78 0.75 0.15 -13.10
N ALA A 79 1.33 -0.93 -12.56
CA ALA A 79 1.95 -1.97 -13.37
C ALA A 79 0.94 -2.62 -14.31
N THR A 80 -0.24 -3.00 -13.81
CA THR A 80 -1.30 -3.62 -14.61
C THR A 80 -1.85 -2.66 -15.67
N TYR A 81 -2.01 -1.38 -15.33
CA TYR A 81 -2.45 -0.35 -16.26
C TYR A 81 -1.51 -0.24 -17.45
N TRP A 82 -0.20 -0.08 -17.20
CA TRP A 82 0.78 0.04 -18.28
C TRP A 82 0.98 -1.26 -19.04
N HIS A 83 1.01 -2.39 -18.34
CA HIS A 83 1.04 -3.69 -18.99
C HIS A 83 -0.11 -3.81 -20.00
N SER A 84 -1.34 -3.52 -19.57
CA SER A 84 -2.51 -3.60 -20.45
C SER A 84 -2.48 -2.60 -21.60
N LYS A 85 -2.12 -1.33 -21.32
CA LYS A 85 -2.02 -0.27 -22.34
C LYS A 85 -0.97 -0.59 -23.40
N LEU A 86 0.20 -1.07 -22.99
CA LEU A 86 1.30 -1.38 -23.89
C LEU A 86 1.04 -2.65 -24.70
N MET A 87 0.53 -3.70 -24.05
CA MET A 87 0.20 -4.94 -24.73
C MET A 87 -0.84 -4.69 -25.82
N THR A 88 -1.96 -4.05 -25.49
CA THR A 88 -3.05 -3.81 -26.45
C THR A 88 -2.77 -2.70 -27.46
N GLY A 89 -1.83 -1.79 -27.17
CA GLY A 89 -1.51 -0.66 -28.05
C GLY A 89 -0.29 -0.85 -28.95
N HIS A 90 0.66 -1.73 -28.58
CA HIS A 90 1.96 -1.80 -29.22
C HIS A 90 2.50 -3.22 -29.47
N PHE A 91 2.22 -4.18 -28.59
CA PHE A 91 2.93 -5.48 -28.61
C PHE A 91 2.08 -6.64 -29.11
N LEU A 92 0.77 -6.67 -28.85
CA LEU A 92 -0.09 -7.77 -29.26
C LEU A 92 -0.44 -7.69 -30.74
N GLU A 93 -0.36 -8.84 -31.40
CA GLU A 93 -1.05 -9.06 -32.66
C GLU A 93 -2.53 -9.39 -32.43
N ALA A 94 -3.38 -9.11 -33.41
CA ALA A 94 -4.81 -9.38 -33.32
C ALA A 94 -5.14 -10.86 -33.02
N LYS A 95 -4.27 -11.79 -33.44
CA LYS A 95 -4.44 -13.24 -33.21
C LYS A 95 -4.18 -13.67 -31.76
N GLU A 96 -3.49 -12.84 -30.97
CA GLU A 96 -3.06 -13.15 -29.59
C GLU A 96 -3.99 -12.55 -28.53
N ILE A 97 -5.00 -11.78 -28.95
CA ILE A 97 -5.84 -10.99 -28.04
C ILE A 97 -6.64 -11.87 -27.06
N VAL A 98 -7.06 -13.06 -27.50
CA VAL A 98 -7.85 -13.99 -26.69
C VAL A 98 -6.97 -14.59 -25.58
N ASP A 99 -5.79 -15.08 -25.94
CA ASP A 99 -4.83 -15.66 -24.98
C ASP A 99 -4.39 -14.62 -23.95
N TYR A 100 -4.12 -13.38 -24.41
CA TYR A 100 -3.83 -12.27 -23.51
C TYR A 100 -5.01 -11.97 -22.59
N ALA A 101 -6.22 -11.89 -23.11
CA ALA A 101 -7.41 -11.59 -22.32
C ALA A 101 -7.67 -12.66 -21.25
N GLU A 102 -7.48 -13.93 -21.59
CA GLU A 102 -7.57 -15.05 -20.64
C GLU A 102 -6.56 -14.87 -19.50
N GLN A 103 -5.27 -14.70 -19.81
CA GLN A 103 -4.23 -14.50 -18.81
C GLN A 103 -4.45 -13.24 -17.96
N HIS A 104 -4.77 -12.12 -18.60
CA HIS A 104 -5.01 -10.85 -17.92
C HIS A 104 -6.20 -10.96 -16.97
N SER A 105 -7.30 -11.61 -17.40
CA SER A 105 -8.50 -11.79 -16.58
C SER A 105 -8.21 -12.61 -15.32
N GLY A 106 -7.31 -13.60 -15.39
CA GLY A 106 -6.88 -14.36 -14.22
C GLY A 106 -6.12 -13.50 -13.20
N VAL A 107 -5.25 -12.60 -13.66
CA VAL A 107 -4.50 -11.67 -12.79
C VAL A 107 -5.41 -10.66 -12.11
N VAL A 108 -6.42 -10.14 -12.82
CA VAL A 108 -7.34 -9.12 -12.29
C VAL A 108 -8.64 -9.71 -11.74
N HIS A 109 -8.72 -11.03 -11.57
CA HIS A 109 -9.89 -11.67 -11.00
C HIS A 109 -10.06 -11.28 -9.52
N MET A 110 -11.28 -10.92 -9.12
CA MET A 110 -11.61 -10.60 -7.73
C MET A 110 -12.75 -11.51 -7.28
N PRO A 111 -12.52 -12.44 -6.34
CA PRO A 111 -13.59 -13.28 -5.82
C PRO A 111 -14.54 -12.46 -4.94
N ALA A 112 -15.78 -12.92 -4.79
CA ALA A 112 -16.78 -12.27 -3.93
C ALA A 112 -16.26 -12.17 -2.47
N GLY A 113 -16.27 -10.95 -1.93
CA GLY A 113 -15.73 -10.65 -0.60
C GLY A 113 -14.19 -10.60 -0.51
N GLY A 114 -13.48 -10.84 -1.63
CA GLY A 114 -12.04 -10.71 -1.72
C GLY A 114 -11.58 -9.30 -2.09
N PHE A 115 -10.29 -9.04 -1.93
CA PHE A 115 -9.65 -7.79 -2.34
C PHE A 115 -8.46 -8.12 -3.24
N ASN A 116 -8.55 -7.73 -4.52
CA ASN A 116 -7.45 -7.84 -5.46
C ASN A 116 -6.86 -6.44 -5.76
N PRO A 117 -5.68 -6.09 -5.21
CA PRO A 117 -5.00 -4.81 -5.47
C PRO A 117 -4.74 -4.52 -6.95
N TYR A 118 -4.41 -5.52 -7.77
CA TYR A 118 -4.22 -5.35 -9.22
C TYR A 118 -5.50 -4.89 -9.91
N LYS A 119 -6.64 -5.49 -9.54
CA LYS A 119 -7.96 -5.13 -10.08
C LYS A 119 -8.37 -3.73 -9.64
N VAL A 120 -8.36 -3.45 -8.34
CA VAL A 120 -8.79 -2.15 -7.79
C VAL A 120 -7.93 -1.02 -8.35
N GLY A 121 -6.60 -1.17 -8.28
CA GLY A 121 -5.69 -0.15 -8.75
C GLY A 121 -5.80 0.09 -10.26
N LEU A 122 -5.97 -0.97 -11.08
CA LEU A 122 -6.18 -0.85 -12.52
C LEU A 122 -7.42 -0.01 -12.85
N GLU A 123 -8.55 -0.35 -12.24
CA GLU A 123 -9.82 0.34 -12.50
C GLU A 123 -9.77 1.78 -11.99
N LEU A 124 -9.15 2.04 -10.84
CA LEU A 124 -8.96 3.41 -10.34
C LEU A 124 -8.11 4.26 -11.30
N PHE A 125 -6.98 3.75 -11.82
CA PHE A 125 -6.19 4.51 -12.79
C PHE A 125 -6.94 4.78 -14.10
N LYS A 126 -7.71 3.80 -14.60
CA LYS A 126 -8.56 3.99 -15.77
C LYS A 126 -9.63 5.04 -15.51
N GLU A 127 -10.25 5.02 -14.33
CA GLU A 127 -11.27 5.98 -13.94
C GLU A 127 -10.70 7.39 -13.82
N ILE A 128 -9.55 7.56 -13.16
CA ILE A 128 -8.87 8.85 -13.04
C ILE A 128 -8.52 9.41 -14.42
N GLU A 129 -7.91 8.60 -15.30
CA GLU A 129 -7.58 9.04 -16.66
C GLU A 129 -8.86 9.45 -17.42
N ASN A 130 -9.93 8.65 -17.35
CA ASN A 130 -11.19 8.96 -18.02
C ASN A 130 -11.85 10.23 -17.47
N ARG A 131 -11.93 10.41 -16.14
CA ARG A 131 -12.56 11.58 -15.51
C ARG A 131 -11.84 12.87 -15.87
N TRP A 132 -10.51 12.87 -15.83
CA TRP A 132 -9.70 14.03 -16.21
C TRP A 132 -9.55 14.24 -17.72
N ASN A 133 -9.92 13.27 -18.55
CA ASN A 133 -10.06 13.51 -19.99
C ASN A 133 -11.37 14.25 -20.33
N LYS A 134 -12.40 14.08 -19.49
CA LYS A 134 -13.76 14.59 -19.70
C LYS A 134 -14.13 15.78 -18.80
N GLY A 135 -13.23 16.23 -17.93
CA GLY A 135 -13.53 17.28 -16.96
C GLY A 135 -14.50 16.85 -15.85
N GLN A 136 -14.68 15.55 -15.64
CA GLN A 136 -15.60 14.97 -14.65
C GLN A 136 -15.00 14.99 -13.23
N HIS A 137 -14.53 16.15 -12.79
CA HIS A 137 -13.85 16.34 -11.51
C HIS A 137 -14.00 17.75 -10.96
N GLY A 138 -13.80 17.88 -9.65
CA GLY A 138 -13.77 19.16 -8.95
C GLY A 138 -15.14 19.83 -8.78
N PRO A 139 -15.16 21.03 -8.18
CA PRO A 139 -16.40 21.62 -7.68
C PRO A 139 -17.41 22.01 -8.76
N ALA A 140 -16.94 22.31 -9.98
CA ALA A 140 -17.82 22.66 -11.09
C ALA A 140 -18.66 21.46 -11.55
N TRP A 141 -18.02 20.29 -11.67
CA TRP A 141 -18.69 19.04 -12.01
C TRP A 141 -19.57 18.53 -10.86
N GLU A 142 -19.13 18.67 -9.61
CA GLU A 142 -19.90 18.24 -8.43
C GLU A 142 -21.21 19.03 -8.23
N ARG A 143 -21.23 20.30 -8.65
CA ARG A 143 -22.42 21.17 -8.54
C ARG A 143 -23.46 20.92 -9.65
N MET A 144 -23.17 20.08 -10.64
CA MET A 144 -24.12 19.73 -11.69
C MET A 144 -25.29 18.98 -11.07
N SER A 145 -26.49 19.55 -11.21
CA SER A 145 -27.70 19.10 -10.53
C SER A 145 -28.72 18.46 -11.47
N GLU A 146 -28.58 18.65 -12.78
CA GLU A 146 -29.52 18.04 -13.73
C GLU A 146 -29.29 16.54 -13.85
N ILE A 147 -30.38 15.79 -14.00
CA ILE A 147 -30.34 14.33 -14.10
C ILE A 147 -29.56 13.92 -15.36
N GLY A 148 -28.51 13.12 -15.16
CA GLY A 148 -27.65 12.63 -16.23
C GLY A 148 -26.62 13.65 -16.74
N GLU A 149 -26.57 14.87 -16.17
CA GLU A 149 -25.64 15.92 -16.60
C GLU A 149 -24.18 15.54 -16.32
N ARG A 150 -23.90 15.01 -15.13
CA ARG A 150 -22.55 14.59 -14.71
C ARG A 150 -22.00 13.46 -15.57
N GLU A 151 -22.85 12.53 -15.98
CA GLU A 151 -22.51 11.38 -16.80
C GLU A 151 -22.23 11.76 -18.25
N ARG A 152 -22.98 12.74 -18.79
CA ARG A 152 -22.83 13.25 -20.15
C ARG A 152 -21.74 14.32 -20.27
N HIS A 153 -21.27 14.88 -19.16
CA HIS A 153 -20.25 15.92 -19.19
C HIS A 153 -18.96 15.41 -19.85
N ASP A 154 -18.52 16.13 -20.87
CA ASP A 154 -17.24 15.92 -21.53
C ASP A 154 -16.74 17.26 -22.04
N ASP A 155 -15.75 17.83 -21.35
CA ASP A 155 -15.10 19.07 -21.76
C ASP A 155 -13.94 18.85 -22.74
N HIS A 156 -13.67 17.58 -23.11
CA HIS A 156 -12.55 17.16 -23.94
C HIS A 156 -11.18 17.72 -23.49
N SER A 157 -11.01 17.94 -22.18
CA SER A 157 -9.77 18.46 -21.60
C SER A 157 -8.56 17.57 -21.89
N MET A 158 -8.77 16.25 -22.03
CA MET A 158 -7.72 15.26 -22.34
C MET A 158 -6.52 15.31 -21.38
N ARG A 159 -6.76 15.70 -20.11
CA ARG A 159 -5.72 15.86 -19.07
C ARG A 159 -5.54 14.61 -18.20
N GLY A 160 -6.21 13.52 -18.52
CA GLY A 160 -6.17 12.27 -17.76
C GLY A 160 -4.77 11.71 -17.60
N ARG A 161 -3.97 11.77 -18.67
CA ARG A 161 -2.58 11.30 -18.64
C ARG A 161 -1.74 12.08 -17.65
N GLU A 162 -1.83 13.41 -17.66
CA GLU A 162 -1.11 14.28 -16.73
C GLU A 162 -1.47 13.93 -15.28
N LYS A 163 -2.77 13.75 -15.01
CA LYS A 163 -3.26 13.46 -13.66
C LYS A 163 -2.77 12.12 -13.13
N ILE A 164 -2.81 11.02 -13.91
CA ILE A 164 -2.35 9.73 -13.39
C ILE A 164 -0.85 9.71 -13.06
N PHE A 165 -0.03 10.51 -13.76
CA PHE A 165 1.38 10.70 -13.42
C PHE A 165 1.59 11.56 -12.17
N GLU A 166 0.78 12.60 -11.99
CA GLU A 166 0.74 13.38 -10.75
C GLU A 166 0.39 12.49 -9.55
N VAL A 167 -0.66 11.68 -9.69
CA VAL A 167 -1.09 10.71 -8.67
C VAL A 167 0.05 9.77 -8.33
N ARG A 168 0.72 9.18 -9.34
CA ARG A 168 1.85 8.27 -9.13
C ARG A 168 3.00 8.89 -8.34
N ARG A 169 3.21 10.21 -8.46
CA ARG A 169 4.31 10.94 -7.83
C ARG A 169 4.02 11.34 -6.38
N VAL A 170 2.77 11.66 -6.05
CA VAL A 170 2.41 12.35 -4.79
C VAL A 170 1.64 11.44 -3.82
N TYR A 171 0.95 10.42 -4.32
CA TYR A 171 0.01 9.63 -3.54
C TYR A 171 0.63 8.35 -2.95
N ASN A 172 0.02 7.88 -1.86
CA ASN A 172 0.15 6.54 -1.31
C ASN A 172 -1.24 5.86 -1.28
N ASP A 173 -1.34 4.60 -0.90
CA ASP A 173 -2.61 3.87 -0.96
C ASP A 173 -3.70 4.52 -0.10
N VAL A 174 -3.34 5.15 1.02
CA VAL A 174 -4.33 5.79 1.92
C VAL A 174 -5.03 6.94 1.21
N ASN A 175 -4.28 7.93 0.70
CA ASN A 175 -4.89 9.08 0.04
C ASN A 175 -5.42 8.72 -1.37
N PHE A 176 -4.84 7.73 -2.04
CA PHE A 176 -5.32 7.24 -3.32
C PHE A 176 -6.70 6.61 -3.22
N ILE A 177 -6.88 5.75 -2.21
CA ILE A 177 -8.19 5.12 -1.97
C ILE A 177 -9.18 6.17 -1.48
N ASP A 178 -8.80 7.01 -0.51
CA ASP A 178 -9.69 8.02 0.06
C ASP A 178 -10.23 9.01 -0.99
N GLU A 179 -9.37 9.46 -1.92
CA GLU A 179 -9.77 10.44 -2.94
C GLU A 179 -10.52 9.81 -4.13
N PHE A 180 -10.12 8.62 -4.58
CA PHE A 180 -10.58 8.08 -5.87
C PHE A 180 -11.54 6.88 -5.76
N LEU A 181 -11.61 6.19 -4.62
CA LEU A 181 -12.58 5.10 -4.40
C LEU A 181 -13.95 5.68 -4.02
N THR A 182 -14.61 6.34 -4.97
CA THR A 182 -15.89 7.01 -4.73
C THR A 182 -17.08 6.02 -4.78
N PRO A 183 -18.25 6.38 -4.22
CA PRO A 183 -19.46 5.56 -4.36
C PRO A 183 -19.85 5.29 -5.81
N GLU A 184 -19.68 6.26 -6.70
CA GLU A 184 -19.95 6.11 -8.14
C GLU A 184 -19.02 5.07 -8.77
N PHE A 185 -17.75 5.07 -8.39
CA PHE A 185 -16.80 4.05 -8.81
C PHE A 185 -17.26 2.65 -8.34
N VAL A 186 -17.65 2.51 -7.07
CA VAL A 186 -18.09 1.22 -6.54
C VAL A 186 -19.33 0.72 -7.27
N VAL A 187 -20.34 1.56 -7.50
CA VAL A 187 -21.57 1.18 -8.23
C VAL A 187 -21.27 0.75 -9.67
N LYS A 188 -20.31 1.40 -10.33
CA LYS A 188 -19.90 1.09 -11.71
C LYS A 188 -19.18 -0.26 -11.83
N HIS A 189 -18.51 -0.72 -10.78
CA HIS A 189 -17.65 -1.90 -10.79
C HIS A 189 -18.16 -3.06 -9.91
N ASN A 190 -19.40 -2.97 -9.40
CA ASN A 190 -20.11 -4.03 -8.67
C ASN A 190 -20.94 -4.90 -9.62
#